data_AF-A0A4V6JJE8-F1
#
_entry.id   AF-A0A4V6JJE8-F1
#
_cell.length_a   1.000
_cell.length_b   1.000
_cell.length_c   1.000
_cell.angle_alpha   90.00
_cell.angle_beta   90.00
_cell.angle_gamma   90.00
#
_symmetry.space_group_name_H-M   'P 1'
#
loop_
_entity.id
_entity.type
_entity.pdbx_description
1 polymer ?
#
loop_
_entity_poly.entity_id
_entity_poly.type
_entity_poly.pdbx_seq_one_letter_code
_entity_poly.pdbx_strand_id
1 'polypeptide(L)'
;MKKIAIIAGLLALTGCMQVDRYQDVVKHPAPAELAGYWQSKGPQSKMVSPEAIASLVVTQEGDTLDCRQWQRVIAVKGKIMLRSDDFYNVTSKLDIYPLNREGSAIEYDGMILPSRRSPDRRVRDVPQQKSARQ
;
A
#
# COMPACT_ATOMS: atom_id res chain seq x y z
N MET A 1 41.06 -28.08 -14.64
CA MET A 1 39.73 -28.46 -14.10
C MET A 1 39.63 -27.96 -12.67
N LYS A 2 38.71 -27.04 -12.35
CA LYS A 2 38.56 -26.47 -11.01
C LYS A 2 37.09 -26.65 -10.60
N LYS A 3 36.85 -27.56 -9.66
CA LYS A 3 35.50 -27.92 -9.17
C LYS A 3 35.05 -26.84 -8.20
N ILE A 4 34.02 -26.08 -8.55
CA ILE A 4 33.36 -25.15 -7.62
C ILE A 4 32.20 -25.93 -7.01
N ALA A 5 32.34 -26.26 -5.73
CA ALA A 5 31.28 -26.82 -4.92
C ALA A 5 30.23 -25.73 -4.68
N ILE A 6 29.05 -25.89 -5.27
CA ILE A 6 27.89 -25.07 -4.94
C ILE A 6 27.38 -25.59 -3.60
N ILE A 7 27.71 -24.86 -2.54
CA ILE A 7 27.14 -25.04 -1.22
C ILE A 7 25.66 -24.69 -1.33
N ALA A 8 24.81 -25.70 -1.14
CA ALA A 8 23.37 -25.57 -1.06
C ALA A 8 23.01 -24.56 0.04
N GLY A 9 22.40 -23.45 -0.36
CA GLY A 9 21.85 -22.47 0.56
C GLY A 9 20.74 -23.12 1.38
N LEU A 10 20.86 -23.06 2.71
CA LEU A 10 19.76 -23.37 3.62
C LEU A 10 18.56 -22.47 3.27
N LEU A 11 17.49 -23.08 2.79
CA LEU A 11 16.16 -22.48 2.83
C LEU A 11 15.77 -22.36 4.31
N ALA A 12 15.91 -21.16 4.86
CA ALA A 12 15.31 -20.82 6.14
C ALA A 12 13.80 -20.88 5.98
N LEU A 13 13.19 -21.90 6.59
CA LEU A 13 11.75 -22.09 6.66
C LEU A 13 11.10 -20.86 7.31
N THR A 14 10.25 -20.20 6.53
CA THR A 14 9.12 -19.33 6.87
C THR A 14 8.91 -19.05 8.37
N GLY A 15 9.66 -18.09 8.91
CA GLY A 15 9.35 -17.48 10.19
C GLY A 15 8.26 -16.43 10.04
N CYS A 16 7.40 -16.28 11.05
CA CYS A 16 6.50 -15.14 11.18
C CYS A 16 7.33 -13.85 11.11
N MET A 17 7.41 -13.25 9.91
CA MET A 17 8.05 -11.96 9.73
C MET A 17 7.17 -10.92 10.42
N GLN A 18 7.51 -10.63 11.67
CA GLN A 18 6.95 -9.54 12.43
C GLN A 18 7.58 -8.26 11.88
N VAL A 19 6.75 -7.33 11.39
CA VAL A 19 7.23 -6.03 10.94
C VAL A 19 7.35 -5.13 12.17
N ASP A 20 8.50 -5.18 12.83
CA ASP A 20 8.74 -4.38 14.04
C ASP A 20 9.11 -2.92 13.73
N ARG A 21 9.59 -2.66 12.50
CA ARG A 21 10.04 -1.35 12.05
C ARG A 21 9.68 -1.11 10.60
N TYR A 22 9.14 0.09 10.32
CA TYR A 22 8.70 0.45 8.98
C TYR A 22 9.86 0.55 7.97
N GLN A 23 11.06 0.90 8.45
CA GLN A 23 12.26 0.97 7.62
C GLN A 23 12.64 -0.40 7.04
N ASP A 24 12.40 -1.47 7.81
CA ASP A 24 12.80 -2.84 7.48
C ASP A 24 11.79 -3.54 6.54
N VAL A 25 10.64 -2.90 6.28
CA VAL A 25 9.68 -3.35 5.26
C VAL A 25 10.34 -3.29 3.89
N VAL A 26 10.49 -4.46 3.28
CA VAL A 26 10.92 -4.62 1.89
C VAL A 26 9.80 -4.10 0.97
N LYS A 27 10.06 -2.96 0.34
CA LYS A 27 9.13 -2.38 -0.63
C LYS A 27 9.14 -3.22 -1.91
N HIS A 28 7.97 -3.70 -2.30
CA HIS A 28 7.76 -4.39 -3.56
C HIS A 28 7.15 -3.44 -4.59
N PRO A 29 7.62 -3.41 -5.85
CA PRO A 29 6.96 -2.65 -6.92
C PRO A 29 5.48 -3.01 -7.03
N ALA A 30 4.62 -2.03 -7.30
CA ALA A 30 3.21 -2.31 -7.51
C ALA A 30 3.04 -3.08 -8.84
N PRO A 31 2.24 -4.16 -8.88
CA PRO A 31 1.81 -4.70 -10.15
C PRO A 31 0.98 -3.65 -10.91
N ALA A 32 0.90 -3.76 -12.24
CA ALA A 32 0.30 -2.73 -13.10
C ALA A 32 -1.17 -2.45 -12.73
N GLU A 33 -1.86 -3.46 -12.24
CA GLU A 33 -3.23 -3.39 -11.75
C GLU A 33 -3.37 -2.78 -10.35
N LEU A 34 -2.33 -2.57 -9.56
CA LEU A 34 -2.47 -1.86 -8.28
C LEU A 34 -2.03 -0.40 -8.36
N ALA A 35 -1.07 -0.10 -9.25
CA ALA A 35 -0.60 1.27 -9.46
C ALA A 35 -1.72 2.20 -9.92
N GLY A 36 -1.95 3.29 -9.19
CA GLY A 36 -2.98 4.27 -9.54
C GLY A 36 -3.59 4.99 -8.34
N TYR A 37 -4.76 5.57 -8.59
CA TYR A 37 -5.53 6.31 -7.61
C TYR A 37 -6.83 5.58 -7.32
N TRP A 38 -7.14 5.42 -6.04
CA TRP A 38 -8.30 4.71 -5.55
C TRP A 38 -9.05 5.63 -4.59
N GLN A 39 -10.38 5.70 -4.70
CA GLN A 39 -11.16 6.59 -3.86
C GLN A 39 -12.54 6.01 -3.57
N SER A 40 -12.97 6.08 -2.31
CA SER A 40 -14.30 5.65 -1.90
C SER A 40 -15.39 6.42 -2.65
N LYS A 41 -16.48 5.74 -3.00
CA LYS A 41 -17.68 6.37 -3.56
C LYS A 41 -18.81 6.29 -2.55
N GLY A 42 -19.37 7.45 -2.18
CA GLY A 42 -20.45 7.54 -1.21
C GLY A 42 -20.04 7.13 0.21
N PRO A 43 -21.02 6.98 1.11
CA PRO A 43 -20.77 6.64 2.51
C PRO A 43 -20.03 5.31 2.69
N GLN A 44 -19.08 5.28 3.63
CA GLN A 44 -18.35 4.07 4.02
C GLN A 44 -18.51 3.86 5.52
N SER A 45 -18.95 2.67 5.95
CA SER A 45 -19.19 2.37 7.37
C SER A 45 -17.93 2.40 8.23
N LYS A 46 -16.75 2.26 7.62
CA LYS A 46 -15.43 2.36 8.27
C LYS A 46 -14.96 3.80 8.46
N MET A 47 -15.71 4.78 7.98
CA MET A 47 -15.39 6.20 8.11
C MET A 47 -16.26 6.86 9.19
N VAL A 48 -15.73 7.94 9.76
CA VAL A 48 -16.36 8.68 10.86
C VAL A 48 -17.63 9.45 10.47
N SER A 49 -17.87 9.65 9.17
CA SER A 49 -19.04 10.36 8.65
C SER A 49 -19.40 9.83 7.25
N PRO A 50 -20.69 9.84 6.87
CA PRO A 50 -21.13 9.54 5.50
C PRO A 50 -20.52 10.44 4.41
N GLU A 51 -20.07 11.64 4.79
CA GLU A 51 -19.46 12.63 3.90
C GLU A 51 -17.93 12.45 3.78
N ALA A 52 -17.36 11.58 4.59
CA ALA A 52 -15.93 11.38 4.63
C ALA A 52 -15.46 10.57 3.41
N ILE A 53 -14.28 10.91 2.91
CA ILE A 53 -13.70 10.34 1.70
C ILE A 53 -12.39 9.63 2.06
N ALA A 54 -12.29 8.35 1.73
CA ALA A 54 -11.05 7.59 1.77
C ALA A 54 -10.40 7.60 0.39
N SER A 55 -9.08 7.70 0.34
CA SER A 55 -8.32 7.62 -0.91
C SER A 55 -7.00 6.91 -0.67
N LEU A 56 -6.61 6.05 -1.60
CA LEU A 56 -5.33 5.39 -1.60
C LEU A 56 -4.60 5.74 -2.89
N VAL A 57 -3.37 6.24 -2.76
CA VAL A 57 -2.45 6.39 -3.89
C VAL A 57 -1.46 5.24 -3.84
N VAL A 58 -1.21 4.63 -4.98
CA VAL A 58 -0.19 3.58 -5.16
C VAL A 58 0.70 3.96 -6.32
N THR A 59 2.00 4.11 -6.08
CA THR A 59 2.98 4.37 -7.15
C THR A 59 3.48 3.06 -7.76
N GLN A 60 4.10 3.13 -8.94
CA GLN A 60 4.68 1.95 -9.59
C GLN A 60 5.83 1.36 -8.78
N GLU A 61 6.57 2.21 -8.06
CA GLU A 61 7.66 1.79 -7.16
C GLU A 61 7.16 1.14 -5.87
N GLY A 62 5.85 1.11 -5.65
CA GLY A 62 5.23 0.51 -4.46
C GLY A 62 5.14 1.45 -3.27
N ASP A 63 5.31 2.76 -3.43
CA ASP A 63 4.99 3.71 -2.36
C ASP A 63 3.47 3.89 -2.29
N THR A 64 2.93 4.03 -1.08
CA THR A 64 1.50 4.27 -0.88
C THR A 64 1.23 5.51 -0.05
N LEU A 65 0.04 6.08 -0.23
CA LEU A 65 -0.48 7.16 0.61
C LEU A 65 -1.97 6.91 0.89
N ASP A 66 -2.29 6.54 2.13
CA ASP A 66 -3.65 6.46 2.66
C ASP A 66 -4.07 7.86 3.13
N CYS A 67 -5.09 8.43 2.48
CA CYS A 67 -5.67 9.71 2.83
C CYS A 67 -7.12 9.55 3.25
N ARG A 68 -7.45 9.97 4.47
CA ARG A 68 -8.82 10.04 4.99
C ARG A 68 -9.22 11.48 5.20
N GLN A 69 -10.30 11.89 4.57
CA GLN A 69 -10.71 13.28 4.50
C GLN A 69 -12.12 13.45 5.04
N TRP A 70 -12.27 14.35 6.00
CA TRP A 70 -13.58 14.89 6.38
C TRP A 70 -13.41 16.36 6.77
N GLN A 71 -13.51 16.70 8.07
CA GLN A 71 -13.16 18.01 8.60
C GLN A 71 -11.65 18.31 8.51
N ARG A 72 -10.82 17.26 8.51
CA ARG A 72 -9.37 17.32 8.33
C ARG A 72 -8.93 16.24 7.35
N VAL A 73 -7.74 16.41 6.79
CA VAL A 73 -7.07 15.38 6.00
C VAL A 73 -6.05 14.69 6.90
N ILE A 74 -6.18 13.38 7.07
CA ILE A 74 -5.19 12.53 7.69
C ILE A 74 -4.52 11.77 6.55
N ALA A 75 -3.20 11.87 6.44
CA ALA A 75 -2.43 11.17 5.42
C ALA A 75 -1.36 10.30 6.09
N VAL A 76 -1.33 9.02 5.75
CA VAL A 76 -0.35 8.05 6.26
C VAL A 76 0.36 7.43 5.07
N LYS A 77 1.69 7.52 5.08
CA LYS A 77 2.53 6.90 4.05
C LYS A 77 2.61 5.40 4.30
N GLY A 78 2.85 4.63 3.25
CA GLY A 78 3.15 3.21 3.37
C GLY A 78 3.99 2.70 2.22
N LYS A 79 4.17 1.39 2.24
CA LYS A 79 4.87 0.60 1.21
C LYS A 79 3.99 -0.59 0.85
N ILE A 80 4.02 -0.98 -0.43
CA ILE A 80 3.56 -2.29 -0.84
C ILE A 80 4.57 -3.32 -0.35
N MET A 81 4.06 -4.36 0.27
CA MET A 81 4.79 -5.58 0.65
C MET A 81 4.10 -6.76 -0.04
N LEU A 82 4.89 -7.65 -0.64
CA LEU A 82 4.42 -8.94 -1.15
C LEU A 82 4.68 -10.01 -0.09
N ARG A 83 3.65 -10.78 0.26
CA ARG A 83 3.78 -11.92 1.18
C ARG A 83 2.88 -13.04 0.69
N SER A 84 3.47 -14.21 0.43
CA SER A 84 2.72 -15.42 0.03
C SER A 84 1.74 -15.16 -1.12
N ASP A 85 2.21 -14.42 -2.14
CA ASP A 85 1.48 -14.01 -3.34
C ASP A 85 0.42 -12.91 -3.15
N ASP A 86 0.19 -12.45 -1.91
CA ASP A 86 -0.72 -11.35 -1.62
C ASP A 86 0.02 -10.02 -1.41
N PHE A 87 -0.60 -8.93 -1.88
CA PHE A 87 -0.09 -7.57 -1.70
C PHE A 87 -0.72 -6.90 -0.48
N TYR A 88 0.11 -6.21 0.29
CA TYR A 88 -0.31 -5.47 1.46
C TYR A 88 0.22 -4.04 1.42
N ASN A 89 -0.59 -3.08 1.86
CA ASN A 89 -0.10 -1.78 2.27
C ASN A 89 0.36 -1.86 3.72
N VAL A 90 1.66 -1.71 3.96
CA VAL A 90 2.22 -1.53 5.30
C VAL A 90 2.45 -0.05 5.53
N THR A 91 1.72 0.54 6.47
CA THR A 91 1.81 1.98 6.75
C THR A 91 3.03 2.31 7.62
N SER A 92 3.41 3.59 7.65
CA SER A 92 4.46 4.10 8.54
C SER A 92 4.12 3.98 10.03
N LYS A 93 2.86 3.66 10.35
CA LYS A 93 2.38 3.35 11.69
C LYS A 93 2.36 1.85 11.99
N LEU A 94 2.84 1.02 11.05
CA LEU A 94 2.85 -0.44 11.11
C LEU A 94 1.47 -1.10 11.03
N ASP A 95 0.46 -0.38 10.54
CA ASP A 95 -0.80 -1.00 10.15
C ASP A 95 -0.58 -1.77 8.84
N ILE A 96 -1.14 -2.98 8.75
CA ILE A 96 -1.00 -3.85 7.57
C ILE A 96 -2.39 -4.10 7.01
N TYR A 97 -2.63 -3.62 5.79
CA TYR A 97 -3.90 -3.77 5.10
C TYR A 97 -3.72 -4.58 3.81
N PRO A 98 -4.52 -5.63 3.56
CA PRO A 98 -4.49 -6.33 2.28
C PRO A 98 -4.95 -5.39 1.15
N LEU A 99 -4.42 -5.60 -0.05
CA LEU A 99 -4.76 -4.89 -1.28
C LEU A 99 -5.43 -5.86 -2.26
N ASN A 100 -6.72 -6.11 -2.04
CA ASN A 100 -7.48 -7.05 -2.85
C ASN A 100 -8.17 -6.30 -4.00
N ARG A 101 -7.75 -6.56 -5.24
CA ARG A 101 -8.39 -5.95 -6.41
C ARG A 101 -9.54 -6.80 -6.91
N GLU A 102 -10.70 -6.16 -7.07
CA GLU A 102 -11.89 -6.74 -7.70
C GLU A 102 -12.32 -5.88 -8.89
N GLY A 103 -11.96 -6.32 -10.10
CA GLY A 103 -12.29 -5.60 -11.34
C GLY A 103 -11.70 -4.19 -11.37
N SER A 104 -12.55 -3.17 -11.23
CA SER A 104 -12.17 -1.75 -11.24
C SER A 104 -12.10 -1.11 -9.85
N ALA A 105 -12.20 -1.89 -8.78
CA ALA A 105 -12.13 -1.41 -7.40
C ALA A 105 -11.12 -2.24 -6.60
N ILE A 106 -10.69 -1.68 -5.46
CA ILE A 106 -9.95 -2.43 -4.44
C ILE A 106 -10.76 -2.47 -3.16
N GLU A 107 -10.72 -3.61 -2.47
CA GLU A 107 -11.08 -3.69 -1.06
C GLU A 107 -9.85 -3.30 -0.24
N TYR A 108 -10.01 -2.30 0.63
CA TYR A 108 -8.95 -1.74 1.45
C TYR A 108 -9.50 -1.26 2.79
N ASP A 109 -8.97 -1.78 3.91
CA ASP A 109 -9.43 -1.48 5.27
C ASP A 109 -10.96 -1.60 5.44
N GLY A 110 -11.54 -2.66 4.84
CA GLY A 110 -12.99 -2.91 4.86
C GLY A 110 -13.83 -1.87 4.09
N MET A 111 -13.21 -1.09 3.20
CA MET A 111 -13.86 -0.14 2.30
C MET A 111 -13.67 -0.60 0.84
N ILE A 112 -14.61 -0.20 -0.02
CA ILE A 112 -14.50 -0.42 -1.47
C ILE A 112 -14.11 0.89 -2.14
N LEU A 113 -12.94 0.90 -2.78
CA LEU A 113 -12.38 2.08 -3.45
C LEU A 113 -12.31 1.82 -4.96
N PRO A 114 -13.24 2.35 -5.76
CA PRO A 114 -13.11 2.39 -7.20
C PRO A 114 -11.84 3.12 -7.68
N SER A 115 -11.31 2.66 -8.81
CA SER A 115 -10.22 3.32 -9.52
C SER A 115 -10.63 4.71 -10.02
N ARG A 116 -9.68 5.65 -10.00
CA ARG A 116 -9.85 7.04 -10.44
C ARG A 116 -8.71 7.41 -11.38
N ARG A 117 -9.01 8.23 -12.40
CA ARG A 117 -8.01 8.73 -13.37
C ARG A 117 -7.01 9.71 -12.75
N SER A 118 -7.40 10.37 -11.67
CA SER A 118 -6.58 11.37 -10.98
C SER A 118 -6.90 11.34 -9.48
N PRO A 119 -5.97 11.77 -8.61
CA PRO A 119 -6.24 11.90 -7.18
C PRO A 119 -7.20 13.07 -6.91
N ASP A 120 -7.88 13.02 -5.77
CA ASP A 120 -8.67 14.16 -5.29
C ASP A 120 -7.77 15.37 -4.98
N ARG A 121 -8.33 16.58 -5.07
CA ARG A 121 -7.58 17.83 -4.90
C ARG A 121 -6.87 17.87 -3.55
N ARG A 122 -7.54 17.51 -2.47
CA ARG A 122 -6.95 17.55 -1.13
C ARG A 122 -5.87 16.48 -0.94
N VAL A 123 -5.90 15.37 -1.71
CA VAL A 123 -4.82 14.38 -1.75
C VAL A 123 -3.61 14.91 -2.53
N ARG A 124 -3.82 15.61 -3.65
CA ARG A 124 -2.73 16.21 -4.44
C ARG A 124 -1.89 17.18 -3.65
N ASP A 125 -2.54 17.94 -2.78
CA ASP A 125 -1.91 18.98 -1.99
C ASP A 125 -1.14 18.40 -0.77
N VAL A 126 -1.25 17.10 -0.50
CA VAL A 126 -0.42 16.43 0.52
C VAL A 126 1.01 16.32 -0.02
N PRO A 127 2.03 16.81 0.70
CA PRO A 127 3.42 16.66 0.28
C PRO A 127 3.82 15.20 0.14
N GLN A 128 3.81 14.71 -1.12
CA GLN A 128 4.36 13.42 -1.48
C GLN A 128 5.87 13.54 -1.32
N GLN A 129 6.43 12.89 -0.30
CA GLN A 129 7.89 12.69 -0.26
C GLN A 129 8.20 11.80 -1.46
N LYS A 130 8.64 12.42 -2.56
CA LYS A 130 9.21 11.69 -3.69
C LYS A 130 10.28 10.80 -3.09
N SER A 131 10.14 9.47 -3.24
CA SER A 131 11.15 8.50 -2.86
C SER A 131 12.48 9.03 -3.37
N ALA A 132 13.35 9.45 -2.45
CA ALA A 132 14.69 9.86 -2.80
C ALA A 132 15.30 8.68 -3.56
N ARG A 133 15.68 8.89 -4.81
CA ARG A 133 16.59 7.98 -5.50
C ARG A 133 17.86 7.95 -4.65
N GLN A 134 18.08 6.85 -3.96
CA GLN A 134 19.43 6.42 -3.56
C GLN A 134 19.85 5.35 -4.56
#